data_AF-A0A2N9L5J3-F1
#
_entry.id   AF-A0A2N9L5J3-F1
#
_cell.length_a   1.000
_cell.length_b   1.000
_cell.length_c   1.000
_cell.angle_alpha   90.00
_cell.angle_beta   90.00
_cell.angle_gamma   90.00
#
_symmetry.space_group_name_H-M   'P 1'
#
loop_
_entity.id
_entity.type
_entity.pdbx_description
1 polymer ?
#
loop_
_entity_poly.entity_id
_entity_poly.type
_entity_poly.pdbx_seq_one_letter_code
_entity_poly.pdbx_strand_id
1 'polypeptide(L)'
;MDLAKILAGAASAAVVILFLPATVPARGTQDTNVPKMAVLHATITITGGLTFTGAYDDRLTVGTCADIAKGGTHGPDSDGDAMFYVPVPLDNTGGDGGPVGGGHTFTTDVAASPYHGPGTYTGSGLTATQMDVDTPPGSQDTHIFAFPTSVGTMIVNPDASGSFKFEGLQDPGSVTISGQVSWTCS
;
A
#
# COMPACT_ATOMS: atom_id res chain seq x y z
N MET A 1 -17.19 -80.67 -19.54
CA MET A 1 -15.88 -80.06 -19.88
C MET A 1 -15.88 -79.91 -21.38
N ASP A 2 -16.35 -78.77 -21.86
CA ASP A 2 -16.69 -78.58 -23.27
C ASP A 2 -15.61 -77.82 -24.03
N LEU A 3 -15.33 -78.35 -25.22
CA LEU A 3 -14.28 -77.95 -26.14
C LEU A 3 -14.92 -77.88 -27.54
N ALA A 4 -15.20 -76.68 -28.07
CA ALA A 4 -15.43 -76.43 -29.51
C ALA A 4 -15.66 -74.92 -29.76
N LYS A 5 -14.84 -74.21 -30.54
CA LYS A 5 -14.75 -74.11 -32.03
C LYS A 5 -15.72 -73.09 -32.67
N ILE A 6 -15.16 -71.90 -32.96
CA ILE A 6 -15.22 -71.05 -34.18
C ILE A 6 -16.42 -71.22 -35.14
N LEU A 7 -17.16 -70.14 -35.47
CA LEU A 7 -17.25 -69.48 -36.80
C LEU A 7 -18.38 -68.42 -36.88
N ALA A 8 -18.27 -67.56 -37.91
CA ALA A 8 -19.17 -66.51 -38.40
C ALA A 8 -18.98 -65.14 -37.71
N GLY A 9 -18.80 -64.02 -38.40
CA GLY A 9 -19.09 -63.69 -39.79
C GLY A 9 -19.33 -62.17 -39.83
N ALA A 10 -18.78 -61.50 -40.82
CA ALA A 10 -18.67 -60.06 -40.92
C ALA A 10 -20.01 -59.30 -40.90
N ALA A 11 -19.97 -58.08 -40.33
CA ALA A 11 -20.70 -56.94 -40.89
C ALA A 11 -19.99 -55.64 -40.45
N SER A 12 -19.27 -55.02 -41.40
CA SER A 12 -18.74 -53.67 -41.25
C SER A 12 -19.90 -52.69 -41.06
N ALA A 13 -20.12 -52.26 -39.81
CA ALA A 13 -20.89 -51.06 -39.54
C ALA A 13 -19.96 -49.86 -39.69
N ALA A 14 -20.08 -49.15 -40.81
CA ALA A 14 -19.49 -47.82 -40.94
C ALA A 14 -20.14 -46.91 -39.89
N VAL A 15 -19.42 -46.62 -38.81
CA VAL A 15 -19.82 -45.60 -37.84
C VAL A 15 -19.54 -44.25 -38.49
N VAL A 16 -20.60 -43.59 -38.96
CA VAL A 16 -20.55 -42.17 -39.33
C VAL A 16 -20.40 -41.39 -38.02
N ILE A 17 -19.17 -41.01 -37.69
CA ILE A 17 -18.89 -40.09 -36.58
C ILE A 17 -19.30 -38.69 -37.08
N LEU A 18 -20.50 -38.27 -36.71
CA LEU A 18 -20.90 -36.86 -36.77
C LEU A 18 -20.00 -36.08 -35.82
N PHE A 19 -18.98 -35.41 -36.37
CA PHE A 19 -18.25 -34.37 -35.67
C PHE A 19 -19.18 -33.17 -35.48
N LEU A 20 -19.93 -33.16 -34.38
CA LEU A 20 -20.48 -31.93 -33.84
C LEU A 20 -19.29 -31.11 -33.31
N PRO A 21 -19.06 -29.86 -33.78
CA PRO A 21 -18.11 -29.00 -33.11
C PRO A 21 -18.64 -28.78 -31.70
N ALA A 22 -17.93 -29.32 -30.70
CA ALA A 22 -18.16 -28.94 -29.33
C ALA A 22 -17.85 -27.44 -29.22
N THR A 23 -18.89 -26.62 -29.16
CA THR A 23 -18.79 -25.23 -28.75
C THR A 23 -18.29 -25.24 -27.32
N VAL A 24 -16.97 -25.11 -27.17
CA VAL A 24 -16.36 -24.78 -25.88
C VAL A 24 -17.03 -23.48 -25.46
N PRO A 25 -17.77 -23.43 -24.33
CA PRO A 25 -18.25 -22.16 -23.85
C PRO A 25 -17.00 -21.30 -23.62
N ALA A 26 -16.94 -20.17 -24.31
CA ALA A 26 -15.91 -19.18 -24.07
C ALA A 26 -15.88 -18.96 -22.55
N ARG A 27 -14.74 -19.28 -21.91
CA ARG A 27 -14.50 -18.84 -20.54
C ARG A 27 -14.76 -17.34 -20.57
N GLY A 28 -15.83 -16.92 -19.90
CA GLY A 28 -16.15 -15.52 -19.74
C GLY A 28 -14.86 -14.82 -19.32
N THR A 29 -14.51 -13.76 -20.04
CA THR A 29 -13.55 -12.77 -19.59
C THR A 29 -13.85 -12.51 -18.12
N GLN A 30 -12.90 -12.87 -17.26
CA GLN A 30 -12.98 -12.57 -15.85
C GLN A 30 -13.22 -11.06 -15.75
N ASP A 31 -14.39 -10.68 -15.25
CA ASP A 31 -14.77 -9.29 -15.09
C ASP A 31 -13.80 -8.69 -14.05
N THR A 32 -12.77 -7.99 -14.51
CA THR A 32 -11.72 -7.40 -13.67
C THR A 32 -12.20 -6.12 -12.98
N ASN A 33 -13.50 -5.98 -12.73
CA ASN A 33 -14.12 -4.87 -11.99
C ASN A 33 -13.77 -4.89 -10.49
N VAL A 34 -12.60 -5.41 -10.11
CA VAL A 34 -11.98 -5.07 -8.83
C VAL A 34 -11.28 -3.73 -9.07
N PRO A 35 -11.63 -2.65 -8.34
CA PRO A 35 -10.88 -1.41 -8.39
C PRO A 35 -9.40 -1.75 -8.20
N LYS A 36 -8.55 -1.38 -9.16
CA LYS A 36 -7.11 -1.42 -8.91
C LYS A 36 -6.85 -0.38 -7.84
N MET A 37 -6.31 -0.82 -6.72
CA MET A 37 -5.98 0.02 -5.58
C MET A 37 -4.46 0.06 -5.56
N ALA A 38 -3.89 1.25 -5.70
CA ALA A 38 -2.46 1.38 -5.58
C ALA A 38 -2.02 1.16 -4.13
N VAL A 39 -0.88 0.48 -3.96
CA VAL A 39 -0.31 0.16 -2.66
C VAL A 39 1.07 0.79 -2.53
N LEU A 40 1.25 1.59 -1.48
CA LEU A 40 2.57 2.11 -1.11
C LEU A 40 3.22 1.14 -0.11
N HIS A 41 4.23 0.41 -0.57
CA HIS A 41 5.04 -0.47 0.27
C HIS A 41 6.12 0.35 0.94
N ALA A 42 5.99 0.57 2.24
CA ALA A 42 6.84 1.48 3.00
C ALA A 42 7.74 0.75 3.98
N THR A 43 8.87 1.39 4.29
CA THR A 43 9.77 1.03 5.38
C THR A 43 10.07 2.28 6.18
N ILE A 44 9.87 2.21 7.49
CA ILE A 44 10.28 3.26 8.43
C ILE A 44 11.52 2.83 9.19
N THR A 45 12.44 3.76 9.39
CA THR A 45 13.58 3.63 10.30
C THR A 45 13.54 4.81 11.27
N ILE A 46 13.49 4.52 12.57
CA ILE A 46 13.60 5.48 13.66
C ILE A 46 14.91 5.24 14.40
N THR A 47 15.57 6.32 14.81
CA THR A 47 16.82 6.32 15.57
C THR A 47 16.78 7.41 16.65
N GLY A 48 17.68 7.33 17.63
CA GLY A 48 17.76 8.27 18.75
C GLY A 48 17.27 7.63 20.04
N GLY A 49 16.37 8.31 20.76
CA GLY A 49 15.80 7.79 22.01
C GLY A 49 14.86 6.58 21.81
N LEU A 50 14.30 6.43 20.59
CA LEU A 50 13.67 5.20 20.10
C LEU A 50 14.48 4.67 18.93
N THR A 51 14.59 3.36 18.78
CA THR A 51 15.32 2.76 17.65
C THR A 51 14.64 1.50 17.15
N PHE A 52 14.08 1.57 15.94
CA PHE A 52 13.49 0.41 15.27
C PHE A 52 13.46 0.59 13.75
N THR A 53 13.19 -0.50 13.05
CA THR A 53 12.92 -0.51 11.62
C THR A 53 11.75 -1.46 11.36
N GLY A 54 10.78 -1.02 10.56
CA GLY A 54 9.58 -1.79 10.24
C GLY A 54 9.10 -1.55 8.83
N ALA A 55 8.49 -2.56 8.21
CA ALA A 55 7.85 -2.47 6.91
C ALA A 55 6.33 -2.60 7.04
N TYR A 56 5.59 -1.92 6.16
CA TYR A 56 4.13 -1.89 6.13
C TYR A 56 3.60 -1.48 4.76
N ASP A 57 2.32 -1.74 4.52
CA ASP A 57 1.61 -1.32 3.31
C ASP A 57 0.60 -0.22 3.66
N ASP A 58 0.54 0.81 2.84
CA ASP A 58 -0.57 1.77 2.81
C ASP A 58 -1.41 1.53 1.53
N ARG A 59 -2.68 1.21 1.72
CA ARG A 59 -3.59 0.85 0.62
C ARG A 59 -4.50 2.01 0.32
N LEU A 60 -4.32 2.60 -0.86
CA LEU A 60 -5.04 3.81 -1.24
C LEU A 60 -6.29 3.48 -2.07
N THR A 61 -7.34 4.27 -1.89
CA THR A 61 -8.60 4.17 -2.66
C THR A 61 -8.49 4.70 -4.09
N VAL A 62 -7.34 5.26 -4.45
CA VAL A 62 -7.03 5.79 -5.78
C VAL A 62 -6.45 4.73 -6.72
N GLY A 63 -6.75 4.89 -8.01
CA GLY A 63 -6.72 3.82 -9.00
C GLY A 63 -5.34 3.27 -9.38
N THR A 64 -4.32 4.12 -9.49
CA THR A 64 -2.98 3.72 -9.94
C THR A 64 -1.88 4.59 -9.32
N CYS A 65 -0.65 4.08 -9.30
CA CYS A 65 0.54 4.85 -8.94
C CYS A 65 0.73 6.09 -9.82
N ALA A 66 0.33 6.02 -11.10
CA ALA A 66 0.41 7.17 -12.00
C ALA A 66 -0.59 8.27 -11.60
N ASP A 67 -1.80 7.88 -11.19
CA ASP A 67 -2.80 8.83 -10.69
C ASP A 67 -2.34 9.46 -9.38
N ILE A 68 -1.75 8.66 -8.47
CA ILE A 68 -1.16 9.16 -7.22
C ILE A 68 0.01 10.12 -7.50
N ALA A 69 0.92 9.76 -8.38
CA ALA A 69 2.07 10.60 -8.73
C ALA A 69 1.61 11.97 -9.25
N LYS A 70 0.49 12.02 -9.98
CA LYS A 70 -0.06 13.24 -10.56
C LYS A 70 -0.91 14.04 -9.58
N GLY A 71 -1.79 13.38 -8.83
CA GLY A 71 -2.88 14.00 -8.07
C GLY A 71 -2.72 13.94 -6.55
N GLY A 72 -1.73 13.23 -6.04
CA GLY A 72 -1.58 12.97 -4.61
C GLY A 72 -2.32 11.71 -4.16
N THR A 73 -2.34 11.47 -2.86
CA THR A 73 -2.90 10.25 -2.25
C THR A 73 -4.40 10.37 -1.94
N HIS A 74 -5.00 11.56 -2.09
CA HIS A 74 -6.44 11.75 -2.15
C HIS A 74 -6.92 11.87 -3.60
N GLY A 75 -8.12 11.34 -3.88
CA GLY A 75 -8.72 11.40 -5.22
C GLY A 75 -9.03 12.82 -5.70
N PRO A 76 -9.27 13.02 -6.99
CA PRO A 76 -9.53 14.34 -7.59
C PRO A 76 -10.80 15.06 -7.08
N ASP A 77 -11.64 14.37 -6.30
CA ASP A 77 -12.91 14.87 -5.77
C ASP A 77 -12.83 15.42 -4.34
N SER A 78 -11.63 15.46 -3.71
CA SER A 78 -11.46 16.14 -2.43
C SER A 78 -11.39 17.65 -2.62
N ASP A 79 -12.29 18.40 -1.98
CA ASP A 79 -12.44 19.88 -2.00
C ASP A 79 -11.24 20.68 -1.40
N GLY A 80 -10.03 20.13 -1.41
CA GLY A 80 -8.81 20.75 -0.91
C GLY A 80 -7.71 20.77 -1.97
N ASP A 81 -6.67 21.60 -1.76
CA ASP A 81 -5.44 21.50 -2.54
C ASP A 81 -4.96 20.04 -2.52
N ALA A 82 -4.54 19.51 -3.67
CA ALA A 82 -4.04 18.15 -3.78
C ALA A 82 -2.97 17.89 -2.70
N MET A 83 -3.00 16.71 -2.06
CA MET A 83 -2.04 16.34 -1.02
C MET A 83 -1.43 14.99 -1.28
N PHE A 84 -0.13 14.87 -1.02
CA PHE A 84 0.57 13.58 -0.98
C PHE A 84 1.02 13.31 0.45
N TYR A 85 0.37 12.36 1.11
CA TYR A 85 0.70 11.96 2.47
C TYR A 85 1.88 10.99 2.50
N VAL A 86 2.70 11.06 3.54
CA VAL A 86 3.63 9.98 3.89
C VAL A 86 2.80 8.70 4.09
N PRO A 87 3.21 7.54 3.56
CA PRO A 87 2.49 6.30 3.79
C PRO A 87 2.35 6.01 5.28
N VAL A 88 1.16 5.60 5.71
CA VAL A 88 0.91 5.19 7.09
C VAL A 88 0.40 3.74 7.14
N PRO A 89 0.79 2.95 8.15
CA PRO A 89 0.14 1.66 8.38
C PRO A 89 -1.28 1.95 8.88
N LEU A 90 -2.29 1.75 8.03
CA LEU A 90 -3.67 1.92 8.47
C LEU A 90 -4.08 0.75 9.36
N ASP A 91 -4.44 1.06 10.59
CA ASP A 91 -5.27 0.23 11.44
C ASP A 91 -6.74 0.39 10.95
N ASN A 92 -7.50 -0.71 10.83
CA ASN A 92 -8.89 -0.66 10.35
C ASN A 92 -9.87 -0.14 11.43
N THR A 93 -9.36 0.50 12.47
CA THR A 93 -10.03 0.89 13.72
C THR A 93 -9.77 2.35 14.07
N GLY A 94 -9.81 3.23 13.06
CA GLY A 94 -10.21 4.64 13.22
C GLY A 94 -9.57 5.40 14.39
N GLY A 95 -8.26 5.65 14.29
CA GLY A 95 -7.57 6.66 15.11
C GLY A 95 -6.23 6.23 15.69
N ASP A 96 -5.93 4.94 15.74
CA ASP A 96 -4.67 4.42 16.30
C ASP A 96 -3.62 4.19 15.21
N GLY A 97 -2.34 4.33 15.56
CA GLY A 97 -1.24 3.99 14.65
C GLY A 97 -1.24 2.49 14.32
N GLY A 98 -1.10 2.14 13.05
CA GLY A 98 -1.04 0.74 12.63
C GLY A 98 0.32 0.10 12.94
N PRO A 99 0.39 -1.25 12.89
CA PRO A 99 1.59 -1.97 13.25
C PRO A 99 2.71 -1.75 12.22
N VAL A 100 3.90 -1.50 12.74
CA VAL A 100 5.18 -1.54 12.02
C VAL A 100 6.00 -2.64 12.66
N GLY A 101 6.55 -3.54 11.83
CA GLY A 101 7.16 -4.80 12.28
C GLY A 101 7.98 -4.71 13.57
N GLY A 102 7.92 -5.75 14.41
CA GLY A 102 8.60 -5.79 15.71
C GLY A 102 7.75 -5.39 16.91
N GLY A 103 6.44 -5.15 16.73
CA GLY A 103 5.51 -4.80 17.82
C GLY A 103 5.34 -3.30 18.03
N HIS A 104 5.94 -2.48 17.17
CA HIS A 104 5.82 -1.03 17.17
C HIS A 104 4.57 -0.58 16.44
N THR A 105 4.12 0.64 16.72
CA THR A 105 3.10 1.32 15.90
C THR A 105 3.59 2.68 15.43
N PHE A 106 3.01 3.17 14.35
CA PHE A 106 3.40 4.44 13.74
C PHE A 106 2.19 5.10 13.06
N THR A 107 2.03 6.40 13.26
CA THR A 107 1.16 7.24 12.45
C THR A 107 1.74 8.65 12.32
N THR A 108 1.38 9.34 11.25
CA THR A 108 1.76 10.73 11.02
C THR A 108 0.78 11.39 10.05
N ASP A 109 0.61 12.70 10.19
CA ASP A 109 -0.20 13.51 9.27
C ASP A 109 0.65 14.30 8.25
N VAL A 110 1.94 13.97 8.14
CA VAL A 110 2.86 14.66 7.22
C VAL A 110 2.37 14.50 5.78
N ALA A 111 2.20 15.64 5.10
CA ALA A 111 1.85 15.69 3.69
C ALA A 111 2.61 16.80 2.95
N ALA A 112 2.86 16.57 1.66
CA ALA A 112 3.13 17.65 0.72
C ALA A 112 1.82 18.39 0.41
N SER A 113 1.77 19.69 0.72
CA SER A 113 0.60 20.53 0.51
C SER A 113 1.00 22.00 0.26
N PRO A 114 0.56 22.63 -0.83
CA PRO A 114 -0.13 22.01 -1.97
C PRO A 114 0.78 21.06 -2.75
N TYR A 115 0.23 19.93 -3.21
CA TYR A 115 0.94 18.96 -4.05
C TYR A 115 0.83 19.35 -5.53
N HIS A 116 1.97 19.45 -6.20
CA HIS A 116 2.06 19.85 -7.60
C HIS A 116 2.68 18.76 -8.50
N GLY A 117 2.72 17.52 -8.01
CA GLY A 117 3.32 16.39 -8.70
C GLY A 117 4.69 15.99 -8.13
N PRO A 118 5.42 15.11 -8.83
CA PRO A 118 6.72 14.62 -8.36
C PRO A 118 7.71 15.76 -8.12
N GLY A 119 8.49 15.66 -7.05
CA GLY A 119 9.42 16.71 -6.65
C GLY A 119 9.97 16.54 -5.25
N THR A 120 10.69 17.56 -4.78
CA THR A 120 11.19 17.67 -3.41
C THR A 120 10.40 18.74 -2.67
N TYR A 121 9.88 18.38 -1.51
CA TYR A 121 9.05 19.21 -0.65
C TYR A 121 9.76 19.43 0.70
N THR A 122 9.86 20.69 1.11
CA THR A 122 10.53 21.13 2.34
C THR A 122 9.86 22.38 2.89
N GLY A 123 10.05 22.69 4.18
CA GLY A 123 9.58 23.94 4.78
C GLY A 123 8.07 24.11 4.61
N SER A 124 7.63 25.23 4.04
CA SER A 124 6.21 25.53 3.82
C SER A 124 5.53 24.66 2.75
N GLY A 125 6.28 23.83 2.01
CA GLY A 125 5.70 22.83 1.10
C GLY A 125 5.31 21.53 1.79
N LEU A 126 5.51 21.44 3.11
CA LEU A 126 5.07 20.33 3.95
C LEU A 126 4.14 20.84 5.04
N THR A 127 3.10 20.07 5.31
CA THR A 127 2.19 20.25 6.44
C THR A 127 2.27 19.03 7.34
N ALA A 128 2.39 19.26 8.65
CA ALA A 128 2.30 18.23 9.67
C ALA A 128 1.96 18.87 11.02
N THR A 129 1.24 18.16 11.86
CA THR A 129 1.00 18.53 13.25
C THR A 129 1.80 17.63 14.18
N GLN A 130 1.72 16.32 13.99
CA GLN A 130 2.35 15.35 14.88
C GLN A 130 2.69 14.01 14.22
N MET A 131 3.51 13.26 14.93
CA MET A 131 3.84 11.86 14.65
C MET A 131 3.70 11.08 15.95
N ASP A 132 2.96 9.97 15.89
CA ASP A 132 2.76 9.12 17.05
C ASP A 132 3.49 7.79 16.83
N VAL A 133 4.23 7.36 17.85
CA VAL A 133 5.06 6.15 17.83
C VAL A 133 4.78 5.34 19.09
N ASP A 134 4.69 4.01 18.94
CA ASP A 134 4.44 3.08 20.04
C ASP A 134 3.18 3.43 20.84
N THR A 135 2.06 3.50 20.11
CA THR A 135 0.67 3.67 20.56
C THR A 135 -0.12 2.37 20.82
N PRO A 136 0.35 1.31 21.53
CA PRO A 136 -0.53 0.18 21.86
C PRO A 136 -1.74 0.64 22.69
N PRO A 137 -2.93 0.04 22.46
CA PRO A 137 -4.09 0.27 23.31
C PRO A 137 -3.78 -0.03 24.78
N GLY A 138 -3.83 1.00 25.62
CA GLY A 138 -3.60 0.90 27.07
C GLY A 138 -2.16 1.08 27.54
N SER A 139 -1.22 1.42 26.65
CA SER A 139 0.15 1.78 27.05
C SER A 139 0.25 3.24 27.50
N GLN A 140 1.12 3.52 28.48
CA GLN A 140 1.55 4.89 28.81
C GLN A 140 2.76 5.34 27.96
N ASP A 141 3.29 4.46 27.11
CA ASP A 141 4.49 4.68 26.30
C ASP A 141 4.19 5.35 24.96
N THR A 142 2.98 5.88 24.75
CA THR A 142 2.64 6.63 23.54
C THR A 142 3.51 7.87 23.43
N HIS A 143 4.40 7.89 22.46
CA HIS A 143 5.26 9.02 22.17
C HIS A 143 4.64 9.90 21.09
N ILE A 144 4.30 11.14 21.46
CA ILE A 144 3.69 12.13 20.55
C ILE A 144 4.74 13.20 20.23
N PHE A 145 5.16 13.24 18.97
CA PHE A 145 6.20 14.14 18.50
C PHE A 145 5.57 15.28 17.70
N ALA A 146 5.60 16.50 18.25
CA ALA A 146 5.15 17.69 17.51
C ALA A 146 6.21 18.15 16.51
N PHE A 147 5.77 18.68 15.36
CA PHE A 147 6.66 19.32 14.39
C PHE A 147 6.76 20.83 14.67
N PRO A 148 7.89 21.35 15.22
CA PRO A 148 7.93 22.71 15.74
C PRO A 148 7.96 23.78 14.64
N THR A 149 8.80 23.62 13.60
CA THR A 149 8.99 24.60 12.51
C THR A 149 9.52 24.01 11.21
N SER A 150 10.19 22.86 11.26
CA SER A 150 10.67 22.13 10.09
C SER A 150 10.14 20.70 10.15
N VAL A 151 9.29 20.35 9.17
CA VAL A 151 8.70 19.01 9.08
C VAL A 151 9.75 17.99 8.65
N GLY A 152 10.63 18.37 7.73
CA GLY A 152 11.65 17.49 7.15
C GLY A 152 11.79 17.73 5.65
N THR A 153 12.20 16.69 4.94
CA THR A 153 12.30 16.67 3.47
C THR A 153 11.54 15.46 2.95
N MET A 154 10.58 15.70 2.06
CA MET A 154 9.87 14.65 1.33
C MET A 154 10.30 14.69 -0.15
N ILE A 155 10.51 13.53 -0.75
CA ILE A 155 10.76 13.36 -2.17
C ILE A 155 9.69 12.42 -2.71
N VAL A 156 8.99 12.84 -3.75
CA VAL A 156 8.05 12.02 -4.50
C VAL A 156 8.56 11.88 -5.93
N ASN A 157 8.73 10.64 -6.40
CA ASN A 157 9.21 10.31 -7.73
C ASN A 157 8.05 10.17 -8.74
N PRO A 158 8.34 10.20 -10.06
CA PRO A 158 7.32 10.08 -11.11
C PRO A 158 6.50 8.78 -11.09
N ASP A 159 6.97 7.73 -10.42
CA ASP A 159 6.28 6.45 -10.24
C ASP A 159 5.55 6.35 -8.88
N ALA A 160 5.37 7.48 -8.18
CA ALA A 160 4.84 7.59 -6.82
C ALA A 160 5.66 6.90 -5.72
N SER A 161 6.85 6.36 -6.02
CA SER A 161 7.83 6.01 -4.98
C SER A 161 8.37 7.27 -4.31
N GLY A 162 9.02 7.12 -3.16
CA GLY A 162 9.55 8.29 -2.49
C GLY A 162 10.19 8.03 -1.14
N SER A 163 10.47 9.13 -0.45
CA SER A 163 10.93 9.09 0.92
C SER A 163 10.56 10.37 1.67
N PHE A 164 10.50 10.28 2.99
CA PHE A 164 10.38 11.39 3.91
C PHE A 164 11.43 11.23 5.00
N LYS A 165 12.25 12.26 5.21
CA LYS A 165 13.29 12.29 6.24
C LYS A 165 13.05 13.45 7.19
N PHE A 166 13.18 13.19 8.49
CA PHE A 166 13.06 14.17 9.56
C PHE A 166 14.16 13.96 10.60
N GLU A 167 14.51 15.01 11.32
CA GLU A 167 15.57 14.99 12.32
C GLU A 167 15.17 15.78 13.56
N GLY A 168 15.56 15.26 14.72
CA GLY A 168 15.45 15.98 15.99
C GLY A 168 14.03 16.25 16.48
N LEU A 169 13.05 15.39 16.15
CA LEU A 169 11.71 15.50 16.73
C LEU A 169 11.75 15.18 18.22
N GLN A 170 11.08 16.00 19.01
CA GLN A 170 11.12 15.93 20.47
C GLN A 170 9.74 15.64 21.03
N ASP A 171 9.66 14.64 21.88
CA ASP A 171 8.58 14.44 22.83
C ASP A 171 9.02 15.12 24.15
N PRO A 172 8.46 16.29 24.51
CA PRO A 172 8.99 17.10 25.60
C PRO A 172 9.07 16.34 26.93
N GLY A 173 10.30 16.16 27.43
CA GLY A 173 10.56 15.45 28.69
C GLY A 173 10.77 13.93 28.56
N SER A 174 10.79 13.41 27.34
CA SER A 174 10.88 11.97 27.07
C SER A 174 12.09 11.65 26.21
N VAL A 175 12.00 11.84 24.89
CA VAL A 175 13.02 11.39 23.93
C VAL A 175 13.13 12.33 22.74
N THR A 176 14.29 12.28 22.06
CA THR A 176 14.50 12.90 20.75
C THR A 176 14.72 11.81 19.71
N ILE A 177 14.02 11.88 18.59
CA ILE A 177 14.13 10.91 17.50
C ILE A 177 14.49 11.57 16.16
N SER A 178 15.06 10.78 15.27
CA SER A 178 15.25 11.11 13.85
C SER A 178 14.89 9.88 13.03
N GLY A 179 14.44 10.08 11.79
CA GLY A 179 13.97 8.95 11.01
C GLY A 179 13.80 9.21 9.53
N GLN A 180 13.48 8.12 8.85
CA GLN A 180 13.16 8.10 7.44
C GLN A 180 12.06 7.08 7.16
N VAL A 181 11.05 7.51 6.40
CA VAL A 181 10.11 6.62 5.71
C VAL A 181 10.53 6.57 4.25
N SER A 182 10.64 5.37 3.66
CA SER A 182 10.87 5.18 2.22
C SER A 182 9.82 4.25 1.67
N TRP A 183 9.36 4.46 0.44
CA TRP A 183 8.32 3.62 -0.15
C TRP A 183 8.47 3.41 -1.66
N THR A 184 7.85 2.33 -2.14
CA THR A 184 7.60 2.04 -3.55
C THR A 184 6.10 1.93 -3.79
N CYS A 185 5.64 2.12 -5.03
CA CYS A 185 4.22 1.98 -5.38
C CYS A 185 4.00 0.80 -6.35
N SER A 186 2.94 0.01 -6.14
CA SER A 186 2.47 -1.00 -7.11
C SER A 186 0.95 -1.06 -7.27
#